data_AF-A0A6A9S5G4-F1
#
_entry.id   AF-A0A6A9S5G4-F1
#
_cell.length_a   1.000
_cell.length_b   1.000
_cell.length_c   1.000
_cell.angle_alpha   90.00
_cell.angle_beta   90.00
_cell.angle_gamma   90.00
#
_symmetry.space_group_name_H-M   'P 1'
#
loop_
_entity.id
_entity.type
_entity.pdbx_description
1 polymer ?
#
loop_
_entity_poly.entity_id
_entity_poly.type
_entity_poly.pdbx_seq_one_letter_code
_entity_poly.pdbx_strand_id
1 'polypeptide(L)'
;MTLSNRRCDHSTRAQTSLPALGIALVLLTVVTGLGVAMADTAIAGADRAPDERRVAAAIADRLVAAGGPLAARSNVLNKSRVDDFDQSALEGSAPPAGEYAVSVAVADEEIARSGTVHGGTRISRLVVVKSQEQRTLTPDLATTDAVTLPRRSAQATVTIDPPAATTVWTVRANDRVVLHNRSGLDGSYEVPLVPYETTELRFQRAGQLEPGNVTVSYDAPRSTKETLVVTVDA
;
A
#
# COMPACT_ATOMS: atom_id res chain seq x y z
N MET A 1 35.96 54.02 -85.85
CA MET A 1 36.22 52.81 -85.03
C MET A 1 36.01 53.18 -83.56
N THR A 2 35.47 52.24 -82.77
CA THR A 2 35.23 52.24 -81.29
C THR A 2 34.08 53.09 -80.68
N LEU A 3 32.96 52.38 -80.47
CA LEU A 3 32.15 52.18 -79.24
C LEU A 3 31.80 53.38 -78.33
N SER A 4 30.50 53.56 -78.08
CA SER A 4 30.01 53.88 -76.73
C SER A 4 28.63 53.27 -76.48
N ASN A 5 28.62 52.21 -75.69
CA ASN A 5 27.45 51.54 -75.14
C ASN A 5 26.93 52.38 -73.95
N ARG A 6 25.65 52.76 -73.92
CA ARG A 6 24.99 53.24 -72.69
C ARG A 6 23.74 52.41 -72.45
N ARG A 7 23.85 51.47 -71.51
CA ARG A 7 22.73 50.99 -70.70
C ARG A 7 22.32 52.11 -69.76
N CYS A 8 21.03 52.37 -69.66
CA CYS A 8 20.43 52.97 -68.47
C CYS A 8 19.65 51.84 -67.77
N ASP A 9 20.25 51.33 -66.70
CA ASP A 9 19.51 50.69 -65.61
C ASP A 9 18.63 51.75 -64.95
N HIS A 10 17.34 51.45 -64.77
CA HIS A 10 16.53 52.14 -63.78
C HIS A 10 16.11 51.13 -62.72
N SER A 11 16.80 51.20 -61.58
CA SER A 11 16.55 50.40 -60.40
C SER A 11 15.26 50.85 -59.72
N THR A 12 14.14 50.26 -60.11
CA THR A 12 12.93 50.28 -59.30
C THR A 12 13.11 49.27 -58.18
N ARG A 13 13.54 49.71 -56.98
CA ARG A 13 13.28 49.05 -55.67
C ARG A 13 14.27 49.54 -54.61
N ALA A 14 13.85 50.45 -53.73
CA ALA A 14 14.45 50.59 -52.41
C ALA A 14 13.63 51.41 -51.39
N GLN A 15 12.29 51.51 -51.47
CA GLN A 15 11.55 52.35 -50.48
C GLN A 15 10.19 51.82 -50.00
N THR A 16 10.00 50.49 -49.90
CA THR A 16 8.73 49.93 -49.40
C THR A 16 8.91 48.74 -48.47
N SER A 17 9.75 48.85 -47.43
CA SER A 17 9.94 47.72 -46.48
C SER A 17 10.06 48.07 -45.00
N LEU A 18 10.05 49.35 -44.60
CA LEU A 18 10.11 49.71 -43.17
C LEU A 18 8.96 49.11 -42.32
N PRO A 19 7.68 49.17 -42.75
CA PRO A 19 6.57 48.55 -42.02
C PRO A 19 6.68 47.03 -41.99
N ALA A 20 7.11 46.42 -43.09
CA ALA A 20 7.31 44.97 -43.20
C ALA A 20 8.40 44.48 -42.24
N LEU A 21 9.47 45.26 -42.07
CA LEU A 21 10.55 44.96 -41.14
C LEU A 21 10.09 45.07 -39.68
N GLY A 22 9.25 46.06 -39.35
CA GLY A 22 8.65 46.18 -38.02
C GLY A 22 7.74 45.00 -37.66
N ILE A 23 6.88 44.57 -38.60
CA ILE A 23 6.02 43.39 -38.41
C ILE A 23 6.86 42.11 -38.26
N ALA A 24 7.89 41.94 -39.09
CA ALA A 24 8.79 40.80 -39.00
C ALA A 24 9.51 40.74 -37.65
N LEU A 25 9.95 41.89 -37.12
CA LEU A 25 10.58 41.97 -35.82
C LEU A 25 9.62 41.57 -34.71
N VAL A 26 8.38 42.10 -34.69
CA VAL A 26 7.37 41.75 -33.68
C VAL A 26 7.04 40.26 -33.71
N LEU A 27 6.85 39.68 -34.90
CA LEU A 27 6.63 38.24 -35.05
C LEU A 27 7.81 37.43 -34.51
N LEU A 28 9.05 37.86 -34.81
CA LEU A 28 10.25 37.23 -34.26
C LEU A 28 10.25 37.29 -32.74
N THR A 29 9.97 38.44 -32.12
CA THR A 29 9.93 38.56 -30.65
C THR A 29 8.85 37.68 -30.03
N VAL A 30 7.68 37.58 -30.64
CA VAL A 30 6.59 36.70 -30.17
C VAL A 30 7.00 35.23 -30.26
N VAL A 31 7.58 34.80 -31.38
CA VAL A 31 8.04 33.42 -31.58
C VAL A 31 9.19 33.09 -30.62
N THR A 32 10.16 33.98 -30.48
CA THR A 32 11.26 33.81 -29.52
C THR A 32 10.75 33.76 -28.08
N GLY A 33 9.81 34.64 -27.72
CA GLY A 33 9.19 34.63 -26.39
C GLY A 33 8.44 33.33 -26.10
N LEU A 34 7.66 32.82 -27.06
CA LEU A 34 7.01 31.51 -26.94
C LEU A 34 8.02 30.38 -26.81
N GLY A 35 9.10 30.42 -27.59
CA GLY A 35 10.17 29.43 -27.56
C GLY A 35 10.90 29.38 -26.22
N VAL A 36 11.23 30.54 -25.66
CA VAL A 36 11.87 30.66 -24.34
C VAL A 36 10.92 30.16 -23.25
N ALA A 37 9.64 30.56 -23.25
CA ALA A 37 8.67 30.10 -22.26
C ALA A 37 8.46 28.58 -22.30
N MET A 38 8.41 27.98 -23.50
CA MET A 38 8.34 26.52 -23.65
C MET A 38 9.63 25.84 -23.18
N ALA A 39 10.80 26.40 -23.49
CA ALA A 39 12.07 25.87 -23.03
C ALA A 39 12.19 25.93 -21.50
N ASP A 40 11.82 27.04 -20.88
CA ASP A 40 11.83 27.20 -19.42
C ASP A 40 10.89 26.20 -18.74
N THR A 41 9.70 25.96 -19.32
CA THR A 41 8.75 24.97 -18.81
C THR A 41 9.31 23.55 -18.93
N ALA A 42 9.97 23.23 -20.04
CA ALA A 42 10.60 21.93 -20.27
C ALA A 42 11.79 21.69 -19.33
N ILE A 43 12.63 22.71 -19.12
CA ILE A 43 13.78 22.65 -18.21
C ILE A 43 13.28 22.52 -16.76
N ALA A 44 12.33 23.35 -16.34
CA ALA A 44 11.77 23.29 -15.00
C ALA A 44 11.08 21.94 -14.70
N GLY A 45 10.38 21.35 -15.68
CA GLY A 45 9.84 20.01 -15.55
C GLY A 45 10.92 18.92 -15.49
N ALA A 46 12.00 19.07 -16.26
CA ALA A 46 13.12 18.14 -16.27
C ALA A 46 13.92 18.15 -14.96
N ASP A 47 14.01 19.29 -14.28
CA ASP A 47 14.68 19.42 -12.98
C ASP A 47 13.82 18.89 -11.82
N ARG A 48 12.49 19.05 -11.88
CA ARG A 48 11.58 18.52 -10.84
C ARG A 48 11.47 17.00 -10.85
N ALA A 49 11.39 16.36 -12.03
CA ALA A 49 11.16 14.92 -12.13
C ALA A 49 12.22 14.03 -11.41
N PRO A 50 13.53 14.35 -11.41
CA PRO A 50 14.53 13.65 -10.60
C PRO A 50 14.29 13.77 -9.09
N ASP A 51 13.91 14.94 -8.60
CA ASP A 51 13.69 15.19 -7.17
C ASP A 51 12.36 14.57 -6.70
N GLU A 52 11.26 14.76 -7.44
CA GLU A 52 9.99 14.07 -7.20
C GLU A 52 10.19 12.55 -7.17
N ARG A 53 10.96 12.00 -8.11
CA ARG A 53 11.27 10.56 -8.16
C ARG A 53 12.03 10.10 -6.91
N ARG A 54 13.02 10.87 -6.46
CA ARG A 54 13.81 10.54 -5.26
C ARG A 54 12.91 10.54 -4.03
N VAL A 55 12.06 11.56 -3.89
CA VAL A 55 11.12 11.68 -2.76
C VAL A 55 10.08 10.55 -2.81
N ALA A 56 9.45 10.32 -3.96
CA ALA A 56 8.47 9.25 -4.14
C ALA A 56 9.07 7.86 -3.80
N ALA A 57 10.30 7.60 -4.22
CA ALA A 57 11.00 6.36 -3.91
C ALA A 57 11.31 6.23 -2.42
N ALA A 58 11.81 7.29 -1.78
CA ALA A 58 12.13 7.29 -0.35
C ALA A 58 10.87 7.06 0.51
N ILE A 59 9.75 7.71 0.16
CA ILE A 59 8.46 7.51 0.84
C ILE A 59 7.98 6.08 0.62
N ALA A 60 7.96 5.59 -0.62
CA ALA A 60 7.53 4.22 -0.92
C ALA A 60 8.36 3.19 -0.14
N ASP A 61 9.68 3.34 -0.09
CA ASP A 61 10.58 2.44 0.63
C ASP A 61 10.36 2.52 2.15
N ARG A 62 10.10 3.70 2.70
CA ARG A 62 9.76 3.88 4.12
C ARG A 62 8.44 3.20 4.49
N LEU A 63 7.41 3.33 3.66
CA LEU A 63 6.09 2.76 3.91
C LEU A 63 6.12 1.22 3.94
N VAL A 64 6.96 0.60 3.10
CA VAL A 64 7.06 -0.87 2.98
C VAL A 64 8.16 -1.49 3.84
N ALA A 65 9.03 -0.69 4.47
CA ALA A 65 10.09 -1.19 5.34
C ALA A 65 9.54 -1.95 6.55
N ALA A 66 10.29 -2.91 7.11
CA ALA A 66 9.80 -3.77 8.20
C ALA A 66 9.31 -3.04 9.46
N GLY A 67 9.85 -1.85 9.75
CA GLY A 67 9.40 -0.95 10.82
C GLY A 67 8.64 0.27 10.33
N GLY A 68 8.18 0.26 9.07
CA GLY A 68 7.39 1.32 8.46
C GLY A 68 5.97 1.38 9.01
N PRO A 69 5.26 2.50 8.79
CA PRO A 69 3.93 2.72 9.37
C PRO A 69 2.88 1.73 8.88
N LEU A 70 2.98 1.25 7.63
CA LEU A 70 2.00 0.33 7.04
C LEU A 70 2.38 -1.15 7.21
N ALA A 71 3.67 -1.44 7.43
CA ALA A 71 4.21 -2.78 7.29
C ALA A 71 4.15 -3.58 8.61
N ALA A 72 3.67 -4.83 8.54
CA ALA A 72 3.88 -5.82 9.60
C ALA A 72 5.26 -6.50 9.48
N ARG A 73 5.78 -6.60 8.26
CA ARG A 73 7.12 -7.05 7.90
C ARG A 73 7.47 -6.41 6.55
N SER A 74 8.74 -6.43 6.15
CA SER A 74 9.15 -5.83 4.87
C SER A 74 8.28 -6.30 3.71
N ASN A 75 7.74 -5.36 2.92
CA ASN A 75 6.85 -5.57 1.78
C ASN A 75 5.51 -6.27 2.11
N VAL A 76 5.15 -6.43 3.38
CA VAL A 76 3.85 -6.97 3.78
C VAL A 76 3.12 -6.03 4.71
N LEU A 77 2.08 -5.43 4.17
CA LEU A 77 1.26 -4.42 4.82
C LEU A 77 0.24 -5.08 5.75
N ASN A 78 -0.02 -4.44 6.87
CA ASN A 78 -1.13 -4.80 7.76
C ASN A 78 -2.40 -4.08 7.28
N LYS A 79 -3.46 -4.81 6.93
CA LYS A 79 -4.70 -4.24 6.39
C LYS A 79 -5.30 -3.17 7.33
N SER A 80 -5.35 -3.42 8.63
CA SER A 80 -5.87 -2.43 9.60
C SER A 80 -5.03 -1.16 9.60
N ARG A 81 -3.70 -1.27 9.52
CA ARG A 81 -2.83 -0.08 9.43
C ARG A 81 -2.97 0.66 8.11
N VAL A 82 -3.31 -0.03 7.02
CA VAL A 82 -3.61 0.58 5.72
C VAL A 82 -4.96 1.32 5.79
N ASP A 83 -5.94 0.75 6.45
CA ASP A 83 -7.30 1.29 6.57
C ASP A 83 -7.36 2.51 7.52
N ASP A 84 -6.52 2.51 8.54
CA ASP A 84 -6.39 3.61 9.50
C ASP A 84 -5.35 4.67 9.07
N PHE A 85 -4.69 4.50 7.91
CA PHE A 85 -3.69 5.45 7.44
C PHE A 85 -4.37 6.66 6.83
N ASP A 86 -3.97 7.85 7.27
CA ASP A 86 -4.57 9.11 6.82
C ASP A 86 -3.50 10.16 6.50
N GLN A 87 -3.95 11.38 6.18
CA GLN A 87 -3.07 12.52 5.91
C GLN A 87 -2.12 12.80 7.08
N SER A 88 -2.61 12.77 8.32
CA SER A 88 -1.80 13.11 9.50
C SER A 88 -0.69 12.07 9.71
N ALA A 89 -1.02 10.78 9.51
CA ALA A 89 -0.06 9.69 9.55
C ALA A 89 0.96 9.78 8.42
N LEU A 90 0.56 10.23 7.22
CA LEU A 90 1.46 10.49 6.11
C LEU A 90 2.45 11.62 6.43
N GLU A 91 1.96 12.78 6.86
CA GLU A 91 2.80 13.94 7.19
C GLU A 91 3.77 13.65 8.34
N GLY A 92 3.32 12.89 9.35
CA GLY A 92 4.17 12.47 10.46
C GLY A 92 5.21 11.40 10.09
N SER A 93 4.94 10.57 9.09
CA SER A 93 5.84 9.47 8.69
C SER A 93 6.76 9.80 7.51
N ALA A 94 6.40 10.81 6.72
CA ALA A 94 7.15 11.30 5.58
C ALA A 94 7.26 12.83 5.65
N PRO A 95 8.28 13.38 6.34
CA PRO A 95 8.49 14.83 6.44
C PRO A 95 8.45 15.60 5.10
N PRO A 96 8.93 15.05 3.96
CA PRO A 96 8.79 15.71 2.65
C PRO A 96 7.34 16.00 2.23
N ALA A 97 6.33 15.31 2.79
CA ALA A 97 4.92 15.58 2.51
C ALA A 97 4.45 16.95 3.02
N GLY A 98 5.24 17.66 3.85
CA GLY A 98 4.98 19.06 4.19
C GLY A 98 5.44 20.08 3.12
N GLU A 99 6.29 19.64 2.18
CA GLU A 99 6.87 20.50 1.14
C GLU A 99 6.34 20.13 -0.27
N TYR A 100 6.01 18.87 -0.47
CA TYR A 100 5.49 18.34 -1.73
C TYR A 100 4.04 17.87 -1.59
N ALA A 101 3.27 17.96 -2.66
CA ALA A 101 1.98 17.27 -2.73
C ALA A 101 2.23 15.77 -2.94
N VAL A 102 1.74 14.94 -2.03
CA VAL A 102 1.94 13.49 -2.04
C VAL A 102 0.59 12.78 -2.00
N SER A 103 0.40 11.79 -2.86
CA SER A 103 -0.70 10.82 -2.73
C SER A 103 -0.16 9.41 -2.59
N VAL A 104 -0.78 8.63 -1.71
CA VAL A 104 -0.45 7.22 -1.47
C VAL A 104 -1.69 6.40 -1.74
N ALA A 105 -1.55 5.39 -2.59
CA ALA A 105 -2.61 4.46 -2.92
C ALA A 105 -2.14 3.02 -2.73
N VAL A 106 -3.06 2.14 -2.34
CA VAL A 106 -2.85 0.69 -2.26
C VAL A 106 -4.02 0.02 -2.96
N ALA A 107 -3.73 -0.93 -3.86
CA ALA A 107 -4.77 -1.58 -4.67
C ALA A 107 -5.64 -0.58 -5.45
N ASP A 108 -5.00 0.47 -5.98
CA ASP A 108 -5.62 1.59 -6.72
C ASP A 108 -6.60 2.45 -5.90
N GLU A 109 -6.71 2.22 -4.59
CA GLU A 109 -7.46 3.04 -3.64
C GLU A 109 -6.53 4.02 -2.94
N GLU A 110 -6.84 5.32 -2.99
CA GLU A 110 -6.07 6.34 -2.27
C GLU A 110 -6.34 6.23 -0.76
N ILE A 111 -5.29 5.96 0.01
CA ILE A 111 -5.37 5.80 1.45
C ILE A 111 -4.97 7.09 2.18
N ALA A 112 -4.08 7.90 1.60
CA ALA A 112 -3.68 9.17 2.18
C ALA A 112 -3.22 10.15 1.11
N ARG A 113 -3.42 11.44 1.38
CA ARG A 113 -2.96 12.53 0.54
C ARG A 113 -2.55 13.71 1.41
N SER A 114 -1.44 14.35 1.08
CA SER A 114 -1.10 15.70 1.54
C SER A 114 -0.94 16.60 0.31
N GLY A 115 -1.59 17.77 0.31
CA GLY A 115 -1.62 18.67 -0.86
C GLY A 115 -2.46 18.15 -2.04
N THR A 116 -2.28 18.77 -3.22
CA THR A 116 -3.02 18.41 -4.45
C THR A 116 -2.06 17.97 -5.55
N VAL A 117 -2.29 16.78 -6.12
CA VAL A 117 -1.48 16.19 -7.20
C VAL A 117 -2.18 16.40 -8.54
N HIS A 118 -1.47 16.97 -9.53
CA HIS A 118 -1.97 17.31 -10.86
C HIS A 118 -1.26 16.56 -12.00
N GLY A 119 -0.06 16.04 -11.78
CA GLY A 119 0.69 15.32 -12.83
C GLY A 119 2.05 14.76 -12.44
N GLY A 120 2.37 14.74 -11.14
CA GLY A 120 3.70 14.40 -10.62
C GLY A 120 4.20 12.96 -10.84
N THR A 121 5.42 12.71 -10.37
CA THR A 121 6.11 11.43 -10.53
C THR A 121 5.52 10.31 -9.67
N ARG A 122 5.30 9.15 -10.29
CA ARG A 122 4.77 7.94 -9.66
C ARG A 122 5.83 6.86 -9.43
N ILE A 123 5.86 6.28 -8.23
CA ILE A 123 6.63 5.10 -7.88
C ILE A 123 5.71 3.99 -7.37
N SER A 124 5.90 2.79 -7.89
CA SER A 124 5.13 1.61 -7.49
C SER A 124 6.00 0.55 -6.80
N ARG A 125 5.40 -0.18 -5.86
CA ARG A 125 5.99 -1.34 -5.17
C ARG A 125 4.97 -2.48 -5.13
N LEU A 126 5.41 -3.69 -5.47
CA LEU A 126 4.60 -4.88 -5.25
C LEU A 126 4.64 -5.25 -3.77
N VAL A 127 3.48 -5.34 -3.15
CA VAL A 127 3.33 -5.62 -1.72
C VAL A 127 2.36 -6.78 -1.49
N VAL A 128 2.38 -7.34 -0.29
CA VAL A 128 1.34 -8.26 0.17
C VAL A 128 0.53 -7.57 1.26
N VAL A 129 -0.77 -7.42 1.07
CA VAL A 129 -1.65 -6.91 2.12
C VAL A 129 -2.17 -8.11 2.92
N LYS A 130 -1.86 -8.13 4.22
CA LYS A 130 -2.31 -9.16 5.14
C LYS A 130 -3.43 -8.62 6.01
N SER A 131 -4.58 -9.28 5.97
CA SER A 131 -5.66 -9.08 6.96
C SER A 131 -5.72 -10.27 7.92
N GLN A 132 -6.16 -9.99 9.14
CA GLN A 132 -6.49 -11.00 10.13
C GLN A 132 -7.99 -10.93 10.36
N GLU A 133 -8.68 -12.05 10.15
CA GLU A 133 -10.10 -12.17 10.47
C GLU A 133 -10.24 -13.17 11.61
N GLN A 134 -10.85 -12.76 12.72
CA GLN A 134 -11.17 -13.67 13.79
C GLN A 134 -12.32 -14.58 13.35
N ARG A 135 -12.11 -15.89 13.43
CA ARG A 135 -13.10 -16.91 13.09
C ARG A 135 -13.37 -17.77 14.30
N THR A 136 -14.64 -18.13 14.50
CA THR A 136 -15.08 -18.95 15.61
C THR A 136 -15.65 -20.25 15.09
N LEU A 137 -15.22 -21.37 15.67
CA LEU A 137 -15.71 -22.71 15.40
C LEU A 137 -16.40 -23.26 16.63
N THR A 138 -17.54 -23.90 16.39
CA THR A 138 -18.28 -24.66 17.37
C THR A 138 -18.26 -26.12 16.92
N PRO A 139 -17.20 -26.88 17.26
CA PRO A 139 -17.08 -28.26 16.83
C PRO A 139 -18.19 -29.14 17.41
N ASP A 140 -18.67 -30.08 16.61
CA ASP A 140 -19.50 -31.18 17.12
C ASP A 140 -18.59 -32.23 17.76
N LEU A 141 -18.40 -32.11 19.07
CA LEU A 141 -17.60 -33.06 19.86
C LEU A 141 -18.46 -34.18 20.46
N ALA A 142 -19.71 -34.37 20.01
CA ALA A 142 -20.53 -35.48 20.48
C ALA A 142 -20.02 -36.82 19.93
N THR A 143 -19.58 -36.82 18.67
CA THR A 143 -19.16 -38.03 17.93
C THR A 143 -17.64 -38.13 17.73
N THR A 144 -16.91 -37.04 17.92
CA THR A 144 -15.44 -36.96 17.83
C THR A 144 -14.86 -36.27 19.06
N ASP A 145 -13.57 -36.48 19.32
CA ASP A 145 -12.79 -35.80 20.34
C ASP A 145 -11.86 -34.73 19.75
N ALA A 146 -11.91 -34.52 18.43
CA ALA A 146 -10.96 -33.68 17.70
C ALA A 146 -11.64 -32.69 16.75
N VAL A 147 -11.02 -31.53 16.55
CA VAL A 147 -11.37 -30.54 15.53
C VAL A 147 -10.13 -30.04 14.80
N THR A 148 -10.17 -30.05 13.48
CA THR A 148 -9.09 -29.47 12.66
C THR A 148 -9.39 -27.99 12.38
N LEU A 149 -8.40 -27.13 12.62
CA LEU A 149 -8.49 -25.72 12.26
C LEU A 149 -8.39 -25.58 10.72
N PRO A 150 -9.38 -24.96 10.05
CA PRO A 150 -9.38 -24.82 8.59
C PRO A 150 -8.24 -23.96 8.05
N ARG A 151 -7.68 -23.09 8.87
CA ARG A 151 -6.54 -22.22 8.53
C ARG A 151 -5.48 -22.32 9.61
N ARG A 152 -4.22 -22.19 9.19
CA ARG A 152 -3.09 -22.14 10.11
C ARG A 152 -3.10 -20.81 10.84
N SER A 153 -3.03 -20.88 12.16
CA SER A 153 -2.94 -19.72 13.03
C SER A 153 -1.76 -19.88 13.99
N ALA A 154 -1.21 -18.77 14.47
CA ALA A 154 -0.18 -18.78 15.50
C ALA A 154 -0.77 -18.96 16.90
N GLN A 155 -2.08 -18.75 17.03
CA GLN A 155 -2.79 -18.70 18.29
C GLN A 155 -4.26 -19.06 18.08
N ALA A 156 -4.88 -19.61 19.12
CA ALA A 156 -6.31 -19.79 19.22
C ALA A 156 -6.76 -19.54 20.67
N THR A 157 -7.98 -19.07 20.84
CA THR A 157 -8.67 -19.00 22.12
C THR A 157 -9.67 -20.14 22.19
N VAL A 158 -9.51 -21.01 23.18
CA VAL A 158 -10.38 -22.17 23.40
C VAL A 158 -11.23 -21.88 24.62
N THR A 159 -12.53 -21.71 24.40
CA THR A 159 -13.53 -21.60 25.46
C THR A 159 -14.14 -22.97 25.69
N ILE A 160 -14.15 -23.41 26.94
CA ILE A 160 -14.67 -24.71 27.39
C ILE A 160 -15.68 -24.42 28.48
N ASP A 161 -16.93 -24.82 28.26
CA ASP A 161 -18.06 -24.71 29.19
C ASP A 161 -18.70 -26.10 29.27
N PRO A 162 -18.14 -27.01 30.09
CA PRO A 162 -18.59 -28.39 30.14
C PRO A 162 -19.93 -28.50 30.89
N PRO A 163 -20.88 -29.30 30.40
CA PRO A 163 -22.16 -29.51 31.08
C PRO A 163 -21.96 -30.33 32.35
N ALA A 164 -22.99 -30.37 33.20
CA ALA A 164 -22.97 -31.17 34.41
C ALA A 164 -22.62 -32.65 34.11
N ALA A 165 -21.78 -33.25 34.95
CA ALA A 165 -21.21 -34.60 34.80
C ALA A 165 -20.24 -34.81 33.62
N THR A 166 -19.81 -33.74 32.94
CA THR A 166 -18.72 -33.77 31.97
C THR A 166 -17.49 -33.06 32.51
N THR A 167 -16.29 -33.58 32.21
CA THR A 167 -15.03 -32.94 32.61
C THR A 167 -14.03 -33.05 31.47
N VAL A 168 -13.43 -31.92 31.09
CA VAL A 168 -12.34 -31.86 30.11
C VAL A 168 -11.04 -31.61 30.86
N TRP A 169 -10.02 -32.46 30.72
CA TRP A 169 -8.79 -32.30 31.52
C TRP A 169 -7.62 -31.80 30.70
N THR A 170 -7.56 -32.16 29.42
CA THR A 170 -6.41 -31.86 28.57
C THR A 170 -6.87 -31.44 27.20
N VAL A 171 -6.26 -30.39 26.67
CA VAL A 171 -6.33 -30.05 25.25
C VAL A 171 -4.96 -30.25 24.65
N ARG A 172 -4.91 -30.93 23.50
CA ARG A 172 -3.70 -31.13 22.72
C ARG A 172 -3.84 -30.42 21.38
N ALA A 173 -2.76 -29.77 20.95
CA ALA A 173 -2.61 -29.30 19.58
C ALA A 173 -1.67 -30.28 18.88
N ASN A 174 -2.21 -31.07 17.95
CA ASN A 174 -1.55 -32.26 17.41
C ASN A 174 -1.11 -33.17 18.59
N ASP A 175 0.19 -33.48 18.69
CA ASP A 175 0.72 -34.31 19.77
C ASP A 175 1.10 -33.52 21.05
N ARG A 176 1.10 -32.19 20.99
CA ARG A 176 1.54 -31.32 22.09
C ARG A 176 0.41 -31.00 23.05
N VAL A 177 0.60 -31.24 24.34
CA VAL A 177 -0.31 -30.74 25.39
C VAL A 177 -0.21 -29.22 25.47
N VAL A 178 -1.34 -28.54 25.27
CA VAL A 178 -1.42 -27.07 25.32
C VAL A 178 -2.19 -26.58 26.54
N LEU A 179 -3.15 -27.36 27.03
CA LEU A 179 -3.87 -27.09 28.28
C LEU A 179 -3.96 -28.38 29.08
N HIS A 180 -3.77 -28.28 30.40
CA HIS A 180 -3.99 -29.40 31.30
C HIS A 180 -4.43 -28.92 32.68
N ASN A 181 -5.55 -29.43 33.18
CA ASN A 181 -6.02 -29.24 34.54
C ASN A 181 -6.67 -30.53 35.07
N ARG A 182 -6.13 -31.08 36.16
CA ARG A 182 -6.63 -32.32 36.76
C ARG A 182 -8.05 -32.18 37.34
N SER A 183 -8.42 -30.98 37.77
CA SER A 183 -9.75 -30.70 38.32
C SER A 183 -10.80 -30.42 37.23
N GLY A 184 -10.38 -30.31 35.96
CA GLY A 184 -11.22 -29.89 34.85
C GLY A 184 -10.86 -28.51 34.31
N LEU A 185 -11.02 -28.32 33.01
CA LEU A 185 -10.92 -27.07 32.27
C LEU A 185 -12.32 -26.49 32.12
N ASP A 186 -12.48 -25.23 32.55
CA ASP A 186 -13.72 -24.46 32.51
C ASP A 186 -13.32 -22.97 32.39
N GLY A 187 -13.79 -22.34 31.32
CA GLY A 187 -13.47 -20.96 30.97
C GLY A 187 -12.74 -20.82 29.63
N SER A 188 -12.12 -19.66 29.44
CA SER A 188 -11.46 -19.28 28.19
C SER A 188 -9.94 -19.30 28.34
N TYR A 189 -9.26 -19.96 27.41
CA TYR A 189 -7.82 -20.18 27.45
C TYR A 189 -7.16 -19.82 26.12
N GLU A 190 -6.07 -19.08 26.22
CA GLU A 190 -5.25 -18.73 25.07
C GLU A 190 -4.21 -19.83 24.82
N VAL A 191 -4.18 -20.35 23.60
CA VAL A 191 -3.40 -21.52 23.21
C VAL A 191 -2.40 -21.13 22.11
N PRO A 192 -1.08 -21.26 22.35
CA PRO A 192 -0.08 -21.01 21.33
C PRO A 192 0.00 -22.19 20.34
N LEU A 193 -0.09 -21.86 19.05
CA LEU A 193 -0.11 -22.80 17.93
C LEU A 193 1.10 -22.64 17.02
N VAL A 194 1.31 -23.61 16.12
CA VAL A 194 2.40 -23.56 15.14
C VAL A 194 1.81 -23.08 13.80
N PRO A 195 2.11 -21.86 13.33
CA PRO A 195 1.44 -21.27 12.17
C PRO A 195 1.86 -21.90 10.83
N TYR A 196 2.85 -22.80 10.83
CA TYR A 196 3.36 -23.48 9.65
C TYR A 196 2.78 -24.88 9.45
N GLU A 197 1.97 -25.35 10.41
CA GLU A 197 1.34 -26.66 10.40
C GLU A 197 -0.17 -26.54 10.50
N THR A 198 -0.89 -27.44 9.85
CA THR A 198 -2.32 -27.58 10.12
C THR A 198 -2.48 -28.12 11.53
N THR A 199 -3.28 -27.44 12.35
CA THR A 199 -3.49 -27.82 13.75
C THR A 199 -4.80 -28.59 13.91
N GLU A 200 -4.72 -29.74 14.56
CA GLU A 200 -5.86 -30.46 15.10
C GLU A 200 -5.87 -30.31 16.63
N LEU A 201 -6.97 -29.78 17.18
CA LEU A 201 -7.18 -29.72 18.62
C LEU A 201 -7.92 -30.96 19.08
N ARG A 202 -7.35 -31.70 20.04
CA ARG A 202 -7.94 -32.89 20.65
C ARG A 202 -8.27 -32.66 22.11
N PHE A 203 -9.44 -33.08 22.54
CA PHE A 203 -10.00 -32.85 23.88
C PHE A 203 -10.11 -34.16 24.65
N GLN A 204 -9.33 -34.29 25.71
CA GLN A 204 -9.45 -35.43 26.62
C GLN A 204 -10.53 -35.15 27.66
N ARG A 205 -11.58 -35.99 27.67
CA ARG A 205 -12.78 -35.78 28.49
C ARG A 205 -13.37 -37.06 29.07
N ALA A 206 -14.15 -36.92 30.14
CA ALA A 206 -15.17 -37.86 30.58
C ALA A 206 -16.55 -37.20 30.45
N GLY A 207 -17.56 -37.96 30.03
CA GLY A 207 -18.89 -37.42 29.73
C GLY A 207 -19.00 -36.84 28.31
N GLN A 208 -20.21 -36.45 27.92
CA GLN A 208 -20.51 -35.98 26.56
C GLN A 208 -20.40 -34.45 26.45
N LEU A 209 -19.85 -33.97 25.33
CA LEU A 209 -19.87 -32.56 24.95
C LEU A 209 -20.87 -32.36 23.82
N GLU A 210 -21.71 -31.35 23.93
CA GLU A 210 -22.64 -30.92 22.90
C GLU A 210 -22.03 -29.77 22.10
N PRO A 211 -22.50 -29.52 20.86
CA PRO A 211 -22.15 -28.32 20.13
C PRO A 211 -22.44 -27.07 20.97
N GLY A 212 -21.44 -26.23 21.18
CA GLY A 212 -21.53 -24.99 21.98
C GLY A 212 -20.68 -25.04 23.24
N ASN A 213 -20.54 -26.23 23.85
CA ASN A 213 -19.77 -26.42 25.09
C ASN A 213 -18.26 -26.22 24.88
N VAL A 214 -17.80 -26.34 23.63
CA VAL A 214 -16.46 -25.93 23.24
C VAL A 214 -16.58 -24.99 22.06
N THR A 215 -15.88 -23.87 22.17
CA THR A 215 -15.76 -22.89 21.10
C THR A 215 -14.29 -22.57 20.88
N VAL A 216 -13.84 -22.63 19.63
CA VAL A 216 -12.46 -22.33 19.25
C VAL A 216 -12.46 -21.08 18.37
N SER A 217 -11.93 -19.99 18.91
CA SER A 217 -11.69 -18.76 18.15
C SER A 217 -10.24 -18.72 17.68
N TYR A 218 -9.98 -18.37 16.43
CA TYR A 218 -8.63 -18.29 15.88
C TYR A 218 -8.53 -17.20 14.82
N ASP A 219 -7.32 -16.68 14.64
CA ASP A 219 -7.03 -15.76 13.55
C ASP A 219 -6.89 -16.52 12.23
N ALA A 220 -7.72 -16.18 11.26
CA ALA A 220 -7.62 -16.65 9.88
C ALA A 220 -6.89 -15.59 9.04
N PRO A 221 -5.56 -15.70 8.85
CA PRO A 221 -4.84 -14.75 8.01
C PRO A 221 -5.27 -14.88 6.56
N ARG A 222 -5.55 -13.75 5.91
CA ARG A 222 -5.66 -13.64 4.45
C ARG A 222 -4.53 -12.77 3.92
N SER A 223 -4.06 -13.09 2.73
CA SER A 223 -2.96 -12.36 2.11
C SER A 223 -3.23 -12.22 0.62
N THR A 224 -3.22 -10.98 0.15
CA THR A 224 -3.44 -10.64 -1.26
C THR A 224 -2.24 -9.84 -1.76
N LYS A 225 -1.79 -10.10 -2.98
CA LYS A 225 -0.73 -9.31 -3.61
C LYS A 225 -1.36 -8.06 -4.21
N GLU A 226 -0.83 -6.90 -3.85
CA GLU A 226 -1.32 -5.60 -4.28
C GLU A 226 -0.17 -4.70 -4.71
N THR A 227 -0.50 -3.55 -5.29
CA THR A 227 0.48 -2.51 -5.61
C THR A 227 0.31 -1.33 -4.66
N LEU A 228 1.39 -0.93 -4.01
CA LEU A 228 1.50 0.37 -3.34
C LEU A 228 2.06 1.38 -4.32
N VAL A 229 1.40 2.52 -4.45
CA VAL A 229 1.73 3.60 -5.37
C VAL A 229 1.91 4.88 -4.57
N VAL A 230 3.04 5.56 -4.77
CA VAL A 230 3.28 6.90 -4.25
C VAL A 230 3.42 7.84 -5.43
N THR A 231 2.66 8.93 -5.44
CA THR A 231 2.78 10.01 -6.41
C THR A 231 3.23 11.28 -5.70
N VAL A 232 4.23 11.97 -6.23
CA VAL A 232 4.77 13.20 -5.66
C VAL A 232 4.75 14.29 -6.73
N ASP A 233 4.22 15.45 -6.39
CA ASP A 233 4.07 16.62 -7.25
C ASP A 233 4.59 17.86 -6.51
N ALA A 234 5.31 18.72 -7.22
CA ALA A 234 6.05 19.87 -6.68
C ALA A 234 5.57 21.21 -7.24
#